data_AF-A0AAF0IFW8-F1
#
_entry.id   AF-A0AAF0IFW8-F1
#
_cell.length_a   1.000
_cell.length_b   1.000
_cell.length_c   1.000
_cell.angle_alpha   90.00
_cell.angle_beta   90.00
_cell.angle_gamma   90.00
#
_symmetry.space_group_name_H-M   'P 1'
#
loop_
_entity.id
_entity.type
_entity.pdbx_description
1 polymer ?
#
loop_
_entity_poly.entity_id
_entity_poly.type
_entity_poly.pdbx_seq_one_letter_code
_entity_poly.pdbx_strand_id
1 'polypeptide(L)'
;MDIANRNQFLEDSSEEWLQDAILHIVSSLPMPKMPGDSVQLVSQTLPCPPSDSSASALPKSAFTPIVKAIQNRLEPGYSPYISIVHAVPPKFSLSSLPTSPPSTPHLLFPGDDYFSNTVFSSAAAVPAYPYIDPTAFPPSGGQQAPAPIVPPFSAHVAVVERYLPPTSTHEYQALFLNKGPSILLDRLLELSPSGGSLAFIYPTRRGAETFRDRYLSPVLDPLLRQLTVINGLSADIGNALGRIASIAYMDDFEGMKARLLALCDSISSKSSLSTSSPCRETNFTLAYAGQATVQVDRNLWTEWYIQQETPRARDILNQYWRKGHRLPDTNMMNATQRKPTPQEITGSSLLREILDGVRSRPYPEGYLPDCGLELGVFVIRRSL
;
A
#
# COMPACT_ATOMS: atom_id res chain seq x y z
N MET A 1 -3.16 38.96 -38.62
CA MET A 1 -2.91 39.10 -37.17
C MET A 1 -3.46 37.86 -36.52
N ASP A 2 -2.62 36.82 -36.47
CA ASP A 2 -2.98 35.51 -35.93
C ASP A 2 -2.74 35.52 -34.41
N ILE A 3 -3.82 35.30 -33.66
CA ILE A 3 -3.76 35.04 -32.22
C ILE A 3 -3.69 33.52 -32.07
N ALA A 4 -2.48 33.02 -31.89
CA ALA A 4 -2.21 31.62 -31.62
C ALA A 4 -2.82 31.22 -30.27
N ASN A 5 -3.69 30.22 -30.35
CA ASN A 5 -4.36 29.55 -29.24
C ASN A 5 -3.32 28.76 -28.44
N ARG A 6 -2.87 29.31 -27.30
CA ARG A 6 -1.87 28.69 -26.43
C ARG A 6 -2.54 28.12 -25.18
N ASN A 7 -3.39 27.12 -25.38
CA ASN A 7 -3.77 26.16 -24.34
C ASN A 7 -3.11 24.82 -24.71
N GLN A 8 -1.79 24.76 -24.56
CA GLN A 8 -1.07 23.50 -24.50
C GLN A 8 -1.32 22.91 -23.11
N PHE A 9 -1.95 21.75 -23.10
CA PHE A 9 -2.09 20.86 -21.97
C PHE A 9 -0.75 20.75 -21.23
N LEU A 10 -0.75 21.09 -19.94
CA LEU A 10 0.29 20.61 -19.02
C LEU A 10 0.07 19.10 -18.91
N GLU A 11 0.78 18.32 -19.72
CA GLU A 11 0.96 16.89 -19.46
C GLU A 11 1.59 16.73 -18.07
N ASP A 12 0.91 15.97 -17.21
CA ASP A 12 1.32 15.65 -15.84
C ASP A 12 2.67 14.88 -15.87
N SER A 13 3.80 15.60 -15.80
CA SER A 13 5.15 15.03 -15.67
C SER A 13 5.34 14.21 -14.38
N SER A 14 4.33 14.13 -13.52
CA SER A 14 4.33 13.38 -12.25
C SER A 14 4.27 11.85 -12.42
N GLU A 15 3.88 11.35 -13.61
CA GLU A 15 3.64 9.92 -13.85
C GLU A 15 4.74 9.24 -14.71
N GLU A 16 5.77 9.98 -15.14
CA GLU A 16 6.84 9.49 -16.02
C GLU A 16 7.55 8.24 -15.47
N TRP A 17 7.70 8.14 -14.15
CA TRP A 17 8.37 7.03 -13.48
C TRP A 17 7.66 5.68 -13.63
N LEU A 18 6.37 5.67 -13.99
CA LEU A 18 5.58 4.45 -14.23
C LEU A 18 5.46 4.10 -15.71
N GLN A 19 5.87 4.98 -16.62
CA GLN A 19 5.53 4.87 -18.04
C GLN A 19 6.01 3.54 -18.66
N ASP A 20 7.24 3.14 -18.40
CA ASP A 20 7.79 1.88 -18.92
C ASP A 20 7.04 0.66 -18.37
N ALA A 21 6.76 0.65 -17.06
CA ALA A 21 5.97 -0.42 -16.44
C ALA A 21 4.56 -0.51 -17.05
N ILE A 22 3.92 0.63 -17.26
CA ILE A 22 2.59 0.72 -17.90
C ILE A 22 2.63 0.17 -19.32
N LEU A 23 3.64 0.50 -20.13
CA LEU A 23 3.81 -0.07 -21.46
C LEU A 23 3.90 -1.61 -21.42
N HIS A 24 4.62 -2.16 -20.44
CA HIS A 24 4.70 -3.60 -20.24
C HIS A 24 3.37 -4.22 -19.77
N ILE A 25 2.59 -3.55 -18.93
CA ILE A 25 1.27 -4.04 -18.50
C ILE A 25 0.28 -4.01 -19.67
N VAL A 26 0.22 -2.87 -20.35
CA VAL A 26 -0.74 -2.61 -21.40
C VAL A 26 -0.45 -3.49 -22.61
N SER A 27 0.81 -3.70 -23.01
CA SER A 27 1.16 -4.51 -24.19
C SER A 27 0.67 -5.97 -24.13
N SER A 28 0.54 -6.57 -22.94
CA SER A 28 0.09 -7.96 -22.79
C SER A 28 -1.43 -8.12 -22.70
N LEU A 29 -2.18 -7.02 -22.59
CA LEU A 29 -3.63 -7.11 -22.49
C LEU A 29 -4.24 -7.69 -23.76
N PRO A 30 -5.20 -8.64 -23.64
CA PRO A 30 -5.94 -9.11 -24.80
C PRO A 30 -6.76 -7.96 -25.37
N MET A 31 -6.78 -7.86 -26.70
CA MET A 31 -7.72 -6.98 -27.39
C MET A 31 -9.13 -7.54 -27.19
N PRO A 32 -10.13 -6.72 -26.83
CA PRO A 32 -11.53 -7.14 -26.77
C PRO A 32 -11.92 -7.73 -28.12
N LYS A 33 -12.41 -8.97 -28.14
CA LYS A 33 -12.81 -9.65 -29.39
C LYS A 33 -14.31 -9.56 -29.60
N MET A 34 -15.08 -9.38 -28.52
CA MET A 34 -16.52 -9.31 -28.54
C MET A 34 -17.05 -8.07 -27.81
N PRO A 35 -18.17 -7.50 -28.26
CA PRO A 35 -18.90 -6.50 -27.49
C PRO A 35 -19.30 -7.08 -26.13
N GLY A 36 -18.88 -6.43 -25.04
CA GLY A 36 -19.13 -6.87 -23.66
C GLY A 36 -17.94 -7.48 -22.94
N ASP A 37 -16.82 -7.74 -23.63
CA ASP A 37 -15.56 -8.09 -22.97
C ASP A 37 -15.12 -6.93 -22.05
N SER A 38 -14.74 -7.27 -20.82
CA SER A 38 -14.30 -6.28 -19.83
C SER A 38 -12.90 -6.58 -19.33
N VAL A 39 -12.11 -5.54 -19.12
CA VAL A 39 -10.79 -5.63 -18.50
C VAL A 39 -11.00 -5.73 -16.99
N GLN A 40 -10.63 -6.88 -16.42
CA GLN A 40 -10.68 -7.13 -14.98
C GLN A 40 -9.38 -6.67 -14.32
N LEU A 41 -9.46 -5.68 -13.43
CA LEU A 41 -8.35 -5.11 -12.71
C LEU A 41 -8.52 -5.32 -11.21
N VAL A 42 -7.45 -5.73 -10.53
CA VAL A 42 -7.39 -5.79 -9.06
C VAL A 42 -6.43 -4.72 -8.57
N SER A 43 -6.84 -3.89 -7.63
CA SER A 43 -6.00 -2.82 -7.07
C SER A 43 -5.86 -2.98 -5.57
N GLN A 44 -4.62 -2.98 -5.07
CA GLN A 44 -4.31 -3.06 -3.65
C GLN A 44 -3.20 -2.09 -3.27
N THR A 45 -3.58 -1.08 -2.48
CA THR A 45 -2.65 -0.10 -1.91
C THR A 45 -2.48 -0.39 -0.42
N LEU A 46 -1.23 -0.47 0.03
CA LEU A 46 -0.88 -0.74 1.42
C LEU A 46 -0.04 0.40 2.01
N PRO A 47 -0.47 1.05 3.10
CA PRO A 47 -1.81 1.00 3.70
C PRO A 47 -2.89 1.52 2.75
N CYS A 48 -4.16 1.15 3.00
CA CYS A 48 -5.28 1.59 2.17
C CYS A 48 -5.44 3.11 2.29
N PRO A 49 -5.46 3.88 1.18
CA PRO A 49 -5.43 5.33 1.21
C PRO A 49 -6.67 5.91 1.91
N PRO A 50 -6.53 7.06 2.58
CA PRO A 50 -7.67 7.74 3.19
C PRO A 50 -8.62 8.29 2.12
N SER A 51 -9.91 8.24 2.44
CA SER A 51 -11.03 8.69 1.59
C SER A 51 -10.91 10.16 1.15
N ASP A 52 -10.33 10.99 2.01
CA ASP A 52 -10.26 12.44 1.86
C ASP A 52 -8.92 12.91 1.25
N SER A 53 -8.15 12.01 0.64
CA SER A 53 -6.91 12.40 -0.04
C SER A 53 -7.25 13.34 -1.20
N SER A 54 -6.95 14.64 -1.00
CA SER A 54 -7.17 15.69 -1.99
C SER A 54 -6.53 15.31 -3.34
N ALA A 55 -7.13 15.73 -4.45
CA ALA A 55 -6.65 15.44 -5.81
C ALA A 55 -5.18 15.88 -6.10
N SER A 56 -4.60 16.70 -5.22
CA SER A 56 -3.21 17.16 -5.30
C SER A 56 -2.20 16.28 -4.54
N ALA A 57 -2.66 15.26 -3.80
CA ALA A 57 -1.76 14.42 -3.00
C ALA A 57 -0.86 13.54 -3.89
N LEU A 58 0.43 13.50 -3.57
CA LEU A 58 1.42 12.66 -4.24
C LEU A 58 1.91 11.54 -3.30
N PRO A 59 2.23 10.34 -3.82
CA PRO A 59 2.02 9.94 -5.21
C PRO A 59 0.54 9.75 -5.53
N LYS A 60 0.19 10.07 -6.77
CA LYS A 60 -1.07 9.58 -7.35
C LYS A 60 -0.99 8.06 -7.40
N SER A 61 -2.08 7.38 -7.03
CA SER A 61 -2.11 5.92 -7.02
C SER A 61 -1.81 5.36 -8.41
N ALA A 62 -0.97 4.33 -8.47
CA ALA A 62 -0.48 3.76 -9.73
C ALA A 62 -1.58 3.14 -10.59
N PHE A 63 -2.74 2.75 -10.02
CA PHE A 63 -3.83 2.22 -10.84
C PHE A 63 -4.44 3.29 -11.76
N THR A 64 -4.39 4.58 -11.38
CA THR A 64 -4.98 5.67 -12.19
C THR A 64 -4.31 5.81 -13.56
N PRO A 65 -2.97 5.97 -13.65
CA PRO A 65 -2.29 6.04 -14.95
C PRO A 65 -2.40 4.71 -15.72
N ILE A 66 -2.46 3.56 -15.03
CA ILE A 66 -2.72 2.27 -15.68
C ILE A 66 -4.10 2.26 -16.34
N VAL A 67 -5.17 2.68 -15.64
CA VAL A 67 -6.54 2.75 -16.19
C VAL A 67 -6.59 3.68 -17.39
N LYS A 68 -5.99 4.88 -17.29
CA LYS A 68 -5.89 5.82 -18.42
C LYS A 68 -5.18 5.20 -19.62
N ALA A 69 -4.07 4.51 -19.39
CA ALA A 69 -3.30 3.88 -20.47
C ALA A 69 -4.06 2.70 -21.11
N ILE A 70 -4.85 1.95 -20.34
CA ILE A 70 -5.75 0.92 -20.87
C ILE A 70 -6.81 1.54 -21.77
N GLN A 71 -7.47 2.60 -21.31
CA GLN A 71 -8.48 3.33 -22.09
C GLN A 71 -7.88 3.88 -23.40
N ASN A 72 -6.70 4.49 -23.34
CA ASN A 72 -6.02 5.07 -24.51
C ASN A 72 -5.56 4.03 -25.53
N ARG A 73 -5.27 2.79 -25.11
CA ARG A 73 -4.80 1.73 -26.00
C ARG A 73 -5.92 1.17 -26.90
N LEU A 74 -7.17 1.47 -26.60
CA LEU A 74 -8.33 0.81 -27.20
C LEU A 74 -9.06 1.82 -28.10
N GLU A 75 -9.37 1.43 -29.33
CA GLU A 75 -9.86 2.38 -30.35
C GLU A 75 -11.19 3.05 -29.96
N PRO A 76 -11.43 4.31 -30.39
CA PRO A 76 -12.71 4.98 -30.21
C PRO A 76 -13.84 4.16 -30.86
N GLY A 77 -14.74 3.61 -30.04
CA GLY A 77 -15.84 2.73 -30.47
C GLY A 77 -15.78 1.29 -29.92
N TYR A 78 -14.63 0.87 -29.37
CA TYR A 78 -14.43 -0.44 -28.74
C TYR A 78 -13.87 -0.34 -27.31
N SER A 79 -14.08 0.78 -26.60
CA SER A 79 -13.62 0.91 -25.22
C SER A 79 -14.29 -0.18 -24.37
N PRO A 80 -13.55 -1.19 -23.88
CA PRO A 80 -14.14 -2.19 -23.01
C PRO A 80 -14.49 -1.55 -21.69
N TYR A 81 -15.48 -2.14 -21.02
CA TYR A 81 -15.71 -1.86 -19.63
C TYR A 81 -14.48 -2.31 -18.82
N ILE A 82 -14.04 -1.50 -17.86
CA ILE A 82 -12.97 -1.81 -16.92
C ILE A 82 -13.63 -2.06 -15.58
N SER A 83 -13.58 -3.30 -15.12
CA SER A 83 -14.06 -3.69 -13.80
C SER A 83 -12.89 -3.71 -12.84
N ILE A 84 -12.94 -2.86 -11.82
CA ILE A 84 -11.91 -2.72 -10.81
C ILE A 84 -12.41 -3.32 -9.49
N VAL A 85 -11.64 -4.24 -8.93
CA VAL A 85 -11.84 -4.76 -7.57
C VAL A 85 -10.75 -4.18 -6.69
N HIS A 86 -11.14 -3.29 -5.77
CA HIS A 86 -10.23 -2.74 -4.77
C HIS A 86 -10.14 -3.67 -3.58
N ALA A 87 -8.93 -4.14 -3.29
CA ALA A 87 -8.60 -4.86 -2.07
C ALA A 87 -8.60 -3.88 -0.89
N VAL A 88 -9.57 -4.01 0.01
CA VAL A 88 -9.76 -3.10 1.14
C VAL A 88 -9.75 -3.83 2.48
N PRO A 89 -9.43 -3.15 3.60
CA PRO A 89 -9.56 -3.74 4.92
C PRO A 89 -11.01 -4.16 5.23
N PRO A 90 -11.25 -5.13 6.14
CA PRO A 90 -12.61 -5.60 6.46
C PRO A 90 -13.55 -4.51 7.01
N LYS A 91 -12.97 -3.45 7.60
CA LYS A 91 -13.71 -2.28 8.11
C LYS A 91 -13.42 -1.08 7.21
N PHE A 92 -13.97 -1.10 6.00
CA PHE A 92 -13.80 -0.05 4.98
C PHE A 92 -15.15 0.50 4.55
N SER A 93 -15.24 1.84 4.38
CA SER A 93 -16.45 2.47 3.85
C SER A 93 -16.39 2.52 2.34
N LEU A 94 -17.42 2.06 1.64
CA LEU A 94 -17.47 2.07 0.17
C LEU A 94 -17.45 3.48 -0.43
N SER A 95 -17.87 4.50 0.34
CA SER A 95 -17.75 5.92 -0.06
C SER A 95 -16.30 6.38 -0.24
N SER A 96 -15.35 5.61 0.30
CA SER A 96 -13.92 5.88 0.30
C SER A 96 -13.19 5.22 -0.88
N LEU A 97 -13.90 4.51 -1.75
CA LEU A 97 -13.26 3.87 -2.89
C LEU A 97 -12.60 4.93 -3.78
N PRO A 98 -11.36 4.66 -4.23
CA PRO A 98 -10.72 5.51 -5.23
C PRO A 98 -11.64 5.60 -6.44
N THR A 99 -12.07 6.81 -6.76
CA THR A 99 -12.79 7.06 -8.01
C THR A 99 -11.74 7.27 -9.09
N SER A 100 -11.81 6.46 -10.16
CA SER A 100 -11.06 6.75 -11.38
C SER A 100 -11.48 8.12 -11.92
N PRO A 101 -10.61 8.83 -12.68
CA PRO A 101 -10.86 10.23 -13.02
C PRO A 101 -12.12 10.38 -13.88
N PRO A 102 -12.77 11.55 -13.79
CA PRO A 102 -13.79 11.79 -12.77
C PRO A 102 -15.02 10.87 -12.95
N SER A 103 -15.49 10.29 -11.85
CA SER A 103 -16.77 9.56 -11.79
C SER A 103 -17.99 10.50 -11.68
N THR A 104 -17.88 11.76 -12.11
CA THR A 104 -18.98 12.73 -12.06
C THR A 104 -18.81 13.76 -13.18
N PRO A 105 -19.81 13.95 -14.06
CA PRO A 105 -19.74 14.91 -15.15
C PRO A 105 -19.73 16.31 -14.53
N HIS A 106 -18.64 17.05 -14.70
CA HIS A 106 -18.81 18.49 -14.80
C HIS A 106 -19.54 18.70 -16.13
N LEU A 107 -20.85 18.94 -16.06
CA LEU A 107 -21.74 19.44 -17.13
C LEU A 107 -21.28 20.82 -17.64
N LEU A 108 -20.02 20.95 -18.01
CA LEU A 108 -19.47 22.16 -18.63
C LEU A 108 -19.55 22.05 -20.16
N PHE A 109 -19.81 20.87 -20.70
CA PHE A 109 -20.02 20.64 -22.13
C PHE A 109 -21.34 19.88 -22.38
N PRO A 110 -22.20 20.36 -23.29
CA PRO A 110 -23.40 19.62 -23.68
C PRO A 110 -22.98 18.41 -24.52
N GLY A 111 -23.03 17.20 -23.93
CA GLY A 111 -22.69 15.95 -24.64
C GLY A 111 -22.21 14.78 -23.77
N ASP A 112 -21.88 15.00 -22.48
CA ASP A 112 -21.45 13.91 -21.58
C ASP A 112 -22.64 13.11 -21.03
N ASP A 113 -22.94 11.99 -21.68
CA ASP A 113 -23.99 11.05 -21.24
C ASP A 113 -23.58 10.29 -19.98
N TYR A 114 -24.50 10.20 -19.00
CA TYR A 114 -24.41 9.40 -17.78
C TYR A 114 -24.10 7.90 -18.04
N PHE A 115 -24.38 7.41 -19.25
CA PHE A 115 -24.14 6.03 -19.69
C PHE A 115 -22.76 5.81 -20.34
N SER A 116 -21.91 6.84 -20.40
CA SER A 116 -20.56 6.75 -20.98
C SER A 116 -19.49 6.23 -20.01
N ASN A 117 -19.86 5.87 -18.77
CA ASN A 117 -18.92 5.30 -17.80
C ASN A 117 -18.40 3.94 -18.26
N THR A 118 -17.12 3.91 -18.61
CA THR A 118 -16.40 2.69 -19.00
C THR A 118 -15.70 2.03 -17.82
N VAL A 119 -15.72 2.61 -16.61
CA VAL A 119 -15.03 2.07 -15.44
C VAL A 119 -16.02 1.81 -14.30
N PHE A 120 -15.97 0.60 -13.73
CA PHE A 120 -16.80 0.16 -12.62
C PHE A 120 -15.93 -0.32 -11.47
N SER A 121 -16.01 0.36 -10.32
CA SER A 121 -15.25 -0.01 -9.13
C SER A 121 -16.11 -0.78 -8.13
N SER A 122 -15.50 -1.79 -7.53
CA SER A 122 -16.06 -2.61 -6.46
C SER A 122 -15.01 -2.81 -5.36
N ALA A 123 -15.42 -3.31 -4.20
CA ALA A 123 -14.53 -3.56 -3.07
C ALA A 123 -14.58 -5.03 -2.67
N ALA A 124 -13.43 -5.61 -2.38
CA ALA A 124 -13.31 -6.92 -1.76
C ALA A 124 -12.49 -6.81 -0.47
N ALA A 125 -13.06 -7.32 0.63
CA ALA A 125 -12.39 -7.33 1.92
C ALA A 125 -11.22 -8.32 1.90
N VAL A 126 -10.05 -7.87 2.38
CA VAL A 126 -8.83 -8.67 2.42
C VAL A 126 -8.34 -8.77 3.86
N PRO A 127 -7.87 -9.95 4.32
CA PRO A 127 -7.27 -10.06 5.64
C PRO A 127 -6.01 -9.19 5.74
N ALA A 128 -5.66 -8.78 6.96
CA ALA A 128 -4.40 -8.08 7.19
C ALA A 128 -3.23 -9.04 6.96
N TYR A 129 -2.31 -8.74 6.05
CA TYR A 129 -1.09 -9.52 5.86
C TYR A 129 -0.01 -9.07 6.84
N PRO A 130 0.74 -9.99 7.45
CA PRO A 130 0.55 -11.43 7.45
C PRO A 130 -0.64 -11.80 8.35
N TYR A 131 -1.59 -12.56 7.82
CA TYR A 131 -2.75 -13.00 8.60
C TYR A 131 -2.34 -14.21 9.43
N ILE A 132 -2.15 -14.00 10.74
CA ILE A 132 -2.01 -15.08 11.71
C ILE A 132 -3.38 -15.21 12.38
N ASP A 133 -4.11 -16.28 12.09
CA ASP A 133 -5.32 -16.62 12.81
C ASP A 133 -4.96 -17.03 14.25
N PRO A 134 -5.33 -16.25 15.28
CA PRO A 134 -5.02 -16.58 16.67
C PRO A 134 -5.92 -17.70 17.23
N THR A 135 -7.00 -18.08 16.52
CA THR A 135 -7.94 -19.14 16.90
C THR A 135 -7.72 -20.45 16.15
N ALA A 136 -6.89 -20.43 15.11
CA ALA A 136 -6.38 -21.64 14.49
C ALA A 136 -5.38 -22.31 15.44
N PHE A 137 -5.88 -23.17 16.34
CA PHE A 137 -5.09 -24.32 16.79
C PHE A 137 -4.49 -24.94 15.53
N PRO A 138 -3.18 -25.18 15.39
CA PRO A 138 -2.67 -25.92 14.25
C PRO A 138 -3.18 -27.35 14.42
N PRO A 139 -4.22 -27.81 13.70
CA PRO A 139 -4.62 -29.19 13.79
C PRO A 139 -3.69 -29.88 12.81
N SER A 140 -2.56 -30.40 13.29
CA SER A 140 -1.74 -31.35 12.53
C SER A 140 -1.37 -30.91 11.10
N GLY A 141 -0.35 -30.06 10.93
CA GLY A 141 0.37 -29.94 9.65
C GLY A 141 -0.37 -29.31 8.45
N GLY A 142 -1.54 -28.72 8.63
CA GLY A 142 -2.24 -27.99 7.56
C GLY A 142 -1.61 -26.62 7.28
N GLN A 143 -0.99 -26.46 6.10
CA GLN A 143 -0.53 -25.15 5.62
C GLN A 143 -1.74 -24.24 5.35
N GLN A 144 -1.74 -23.00 5.85
CA GLN A 144 -2.78 -22.01 5.54
C GLN A 144 -2.88 -21.81 4.02
N ALA A 145 -4.10 -21.85 3.49
CA ALA A 145 -4.35 -21.73 2.06
C ALA A 145 -4.27 -20.26 1.59
N PRO A 146 -3.92 -20.02 0.31
CA PRO A 146 -4.06 -18.73 -0.35
C PRO A 146 -5.49 -18.16 -0.21
N ALA A 147 -5.62 -16.84 -0.17
CA ALA A 147 -6.88 -16.12 0.00
C ALA A 147 -7.13 -15.14 -1.16
N PRO A 148 -7.40 -15.65 -2.38
CA PRO A 148 -7.74 -14.80 -3.51
C PRO A 148 -9.08 -14.09 -3.28
N ILE A 149 -9.19 -12.87 -3.81
CA ILE A 149 -10.32 -11.96 -3.62
C ILE A 149 -11.18 -11.83 -4.88
N VAL A 150 -10.67 -12.32 -6.01
CA VAL A 150 -11.39 -12.54 -7.25
C VAL A 150 -11.28 -14.01 -7.66
N PRO A 151 -12.16 -14.52 -8.55
CA PRO A 151 -12.00 -15.88 -9.06
C PRO A 151 -10.58 -16.11 -9.61
N PRO A 152 -9.92 -17.24 -9.30
CA PRO A 152 -8.63 -17.55 -9.90
C PRO A 152 -8.70 -17.47 -11.43
N PHE A 153 -7.61 -17.03 -12.06
CA PHE A 153 -7.50 -16.97 -13.52
C PHE A 153 -8.39 -15.93 -14.21
N SER A 154 -8.92 -14.93 -13.48
CA SER A 154 -9.85 -13.94 -14.01
C SER A 154 -9.26 -12.53 -14.18
N ALA A 155 -8.24 -12.16 -13.40
CA ALA A 155 -7.69 -10.81 -13.40
C ALA A 155 -6.74 -10.59 -14.59
N HIS A 156 -6.97 -9.56 -15.38
CA HIS A 156 -6.07 -9.18 -16.47
C HIS A 156 -4.91 -8.34 -15.94
N VAL A 157 -5.17 -7.46 -14.98
CA VAL A 157 -4.17 -6.64 -14.31
C VAL A 157 -4.37 -6.77 -12.80
N ALA A 158 -3.29 -6.98 -12.06
CA ALA A 158 -3.26 -6.78 -10.62
C ALA A 158 -2.23 -5.67 -10.31
N VAL A 159 -2.55 -4.77 -9.39
CA VAL A 159 -1.68 -3.69 -8.95
C VAL A 159 -1.52 -3.81 -7.44
N VAL A 160 -0.31 -4.02 -6.98
CA VAL A 160 0.05 -3.99 -5.56
C VAL A 160 1.04 -2.87 -5.37
N GLU A 161 0.64 -1.85 -4.62
CA GLU A 161 1.50 -0.70 -4.33
C GLU A 161 1.66 -0.49 -2.82
N ARG A 162 2.89 -0.21 -2.43
CA ARG A 162 3.26 0.22 -1.09
C ARG A 162 4.37 1.25 -1.22
N TYR A 163 4.28 2.30 -0.41
CA TYR A 163 5.26 3.39 -0.39
C TYR A 163 6.03 3.46 0.93
N LEU A 164 5.37 3.11 2.06
CA LEU A 164 5.98 3.10 3.38
C LEU A 164 6.53 1.72 3.73
N PRO A 165 7.64 1.61 4.47
CA PRO A 165 8.13 0.32 4.94
C PRO A 165 7.09 -0.40 5.81
N PRO A 166 7.08 -1.75 5.82
CA PRO A 166 6.19 -2.52 6.67
C PRO A 166 6.49 -2.33 8.15
N THR A 167 5.49 -2.56 8.99
CA THR A 167 5.63 -2.34 10.43
C THR A 167 6.38 -3.49 11.09
N SER A 168 6.33 -4.68 10.49
CA SER A 168 6.95 -5.91 11.00
C SER A 168 7.88 -6.58 9.99
N THR A 169 8.92 -7.24 10.51
CA THR A 169 9.83 -8.08 9.70
C THR A 169 9.08 -9.24 9.02
N HIS A 170 8.12 -9.84 9.73
CA HIS A 170 7.36 -10.97 9.21
C HIS A 170 6.50 -10.57 8.01
N GLU A 171 5.92 -9.37 8.01
CA GLU A 171 5.15 -8.85 6.87
C GLU A 171 5.99 -8.80 5.59
N TYR A 172 7.24 -8.34 5.70
CA TYR A 172 8.15 -8.29 4.55
C TYR A 172 8.58 -9.68 4.07
N GLN A 173 8.93 -10.57 5.00
CA GLN A 173 9.34 -11.94 4.67
C GLN A 173 8.20 -12.73 4.02
N ALA A 174 6.96 -12.51 4.48
CA ALA A 174 5.78 -13.19 3.97
C ALA A 174 5.49 -12.88 2.49
N LEU A 175 5.91 -11.72 1.97
CA LEU A 175 5.70 -11.32 0.58
C LEU A 175 6.22 -12.38 -0.41
N PHE A 176 7.40 -12.94 -0.14
CA PHE A 176 8.10 -13.83 -1.06
C PHE A 176 7.81 -15.31 -0.80
N LEU A 177 6.82 -15.63 0.05
CA LEU A 177 6.44 -17.01 0.31
C LEU A 177 5.63 -17.58 -0.85
N ASN A 178 5.96 -18.82 -1.22
CA ASN A 178 5.25 -19.59 -2.25
C ASN A 178 4.10 -20.45 -1.68
N LYS A 179 3.82 -20.31 -0.38
CA LYS A 179 2.85 -21.07 0.44
C LYS A 179 2.44 -20.20 1.64
N GLY A 180 1.23 -20.39 2.13
CA GLY A 180 0.73 -19.59 3.24
C GLY A 180 0.26 -18.19 2.82
N PRO A 181 -0.03 -17.31 3.78
CA PRO A 181 -0.56 -15.98 3.50
C PRO A 181 0.51 -15.09 2.85
N SER A 182 0.41 -14.88 1.55
CA SER A 182 1.24 -13.94 0.78
C SER A 182 0.39 -13.15 -0.20
N ILE A 183 0.48 -11.83 -0.10
CA ILE A 183 -0.17 -10.92 -1.05
C ILE A 183 0.27 -11.17 -2.49
N LEU A 184 1.57 -11.42 -2.73
CA LEU A 184 2.06 -11.67 -4.08
C LEU A 184 1.51 -12.99 -4.61
N LEU A 185 1.51 -14.03 -3.78
CA LEU A 185 0.95 -15.33 -4.18
C LEU A 185 -0.53 -15.22 -4.54
N ASP A 186 -1.33 -14.57 -3.69
CA ASP A 186 -2.76 -14.40 -3.92
C ASP A 186 -3.03 -13.65 -5.23
N ARG A 187 -2.36 -12.51 -5.45
CA ARG A 187 -2.52 -11.71 -6.68
C ARG A 187 -2.01 -12.44 -7.93
N LEU A 188 -0.94 -13.23 -7.84
CA LEU A 188 -0.43 -14.04 -8.96
C LEU A 188 -1.39 -15.17 -9.35
N LEU A 189 -2.05 -15.81 -8.38
CA LEU A 189 -3.01 -16.89 -8.65
C LEU A 189 -4.30 -16.37 -9.32
N GLU A 190 -4.67 -15.12 -9.07
CA GLU A 190 -5.80 -14.45 -9.69
C GLU A 190 -5.58 -14.10 -11.16
N LEU A 191 -4.32 -13.94 -11.58
CA LEU A 191 -3.99 -13.52 -12.95
C LEU A 191 -4.50 -14.51 -14.00
N SER A 192 -5.10 -13.98 -15.05
CA SER A 192 -5.50 -14.73 -16.23
C SER A 192 -4.28 -15.40 -16.90
N PRO A 193 -4.39 -16.68 -17.29
CA PRO A 193 -3.33 -17.38 -18.03
C PRO A 193 -3.10 -16.78 -19.43
N SER A 194 -4.04 -15.98 -19.95
CA SER A 194 -3.92 -15.33 -21.26
C SER A 194 -3.21 -13.97 -21.16
N GLY A 195 -2.01 -13.93 -20.58
CA GLY A 195 -1.19 -12.71 -20.51
C GLY A 195 -1.52 -11.76 -19.35
N GLY A 196 -2.14 -12.25 -18.28
CA GLY A 196 -2.38 -11.47 -17.07
C GLY A 196 -1.08 -10.92 -16.47
N SER A 197 -1.12 -9.69 -15.94
CA SER A 197 0.07 -9.00 -15.42
C SER A 197 -0.14 -8.47 -14.00
N LEU A 198 0.87 -8.63 -13.15
CA LEU A 198 0.96 -8.00 -11.83
C LEU A 198 1.99 -6.87 -11.86
N ALA A 199 1.55 -5.66 -11.56
CA ALA A 199 2.39 -4.53 -11.21
C ALA A 199 2.67 -4.53 -9.71
N PHE A 200 3.93 -4.64 -9.32
CA PHE A 200 4.36 -4.61 -7.93
C PHE A 200 5.27 -3.41 -7.69
N ILE A 201 4.81 -2.49 -6.84
CA ILE A 201 5.50 -1.26 -6.46
C ILE A 201 5.76 -1.33 -4.96
N TYR A 202 7.03 -1.28 -4.56
CA TYR A 202 7.40 -1.52 -3.17
C TYR A 202 8.65 -0.74 -2.76
N PRO A 203 8.75 -0.21 -1.52
CA PRO A 203 9.95 0.49 -1.07
C PRO A 203 11.15 -0.45 -1.01
N THR A 204 12.30 0.01 -1.50
CA THR A 204 13.58 -0.67 -1.25
C THR A 204 14.07 -0.39 0.17
N ARG A 205 15.11 -1.09 0.63
CA ARG A 205 15.78 -0.76 1.90
C ARG A 205 16.21 0.71 1.93
N ARG A 206 16.80 1.22 0.83
CA ARG A 206 17.23 2.61 0.72
C ARG A 206 16.05 3.58 0.82
N GLY A 207 14.93 3.28 0.15
CA GLY A 207 13.71 4.08 0.25
C GLY A 207 13.12 4.08 1.67
N ALA A 208 13.16 2.94 2.35
CA ALA A 208 12.70 2.81 3.73
C ALA A 208 13.57 3.56 4.74
N GLU A 209 14.90 3.50 4.58
CA GLU A 209 15.85 4.29 5.37
C GLU A 209 15.64 5.79 5.15
N THR A 210 15.44 6.19 3.89
CA THR A 210 15.12 7.59 3.53
C THR A 210 13.83 8.04 4.21
N PHE A 211 12.77 7.22 4.18
CA PHE A 211 11.52 7.53 4.89
C PHE A 211 11.76 7.70 6.39
N ARG A 212 12.47 6.76 7.03
CA ARG A 212 12.80 6.86 8.46
C ARG A 212 13.54 8.16 8.77
N ASP A 213 14.65 8.41 8.08
CA ASP A 213 15.60 9.46 8.45
C ASP A 213 15.16 10.87 8.03
N ARG A 214 14.49 10.99 6.87
CA ARG A 214 14.16 12.29 6.26
C ARG A 214 12.70 12.67 6.47
N TYR A 215 11.79 11.71 6.51
CA TYR A 215 10.36 12.00 6.65
C TYR A 215 9.89 11.87 8.10
N LEU A 216 10.20 10.76 8.77
CA LEU A 216 9.61 10.42 10.07
C LEU A 216 10.40 10.96 11.26
N SER A 217 11.70 10.64 11.37
CA SER A 217 12.56 11.00 12.51
C SER A 217 12.55 12.49 12.87
N PRO A 218 12.60 13.43 11.90
CA PRO A 218 12.52 14.86 12.22
C PRO A 218 11.24 15.29 12.94
N VAL A 219 10.16 14.51 12.81
CA VAL A 219 8.86 14.74 13.45
C VAL A 219 8.74 13.93 14.74
N LEU A 220 9.05 12.63 14.67
CA LEU A 220 8.79 11.67 15.73
C LEU A 220 9.83 11.72 16.86
N ASP A 221 11.12 11.88 16.56
CA ASP A 221 12.16 11.82 17.59
C ASP A 221 12.07 12.97 18.60
N PRO A 222 11.84 14.23 18.17
CA PRO A 222 11.58 15.33 19.09
C PRO A 222 10.30 15.12 19.93
N LEU A 223 9.30 14.44 19.38
CA LEU A 223 8.05 14.14 20.08
C LEU A 223 8.28 13.09 21.17
N LEU A 224 8.94 11.99 20.84
CA LEU A 224 9.27 10.95 21.80
C LEU A 224 10.20 11.47 22.91
N ARG A 225 11.19 12.31 22.57
CA ARG A 225 12.06 12.96 23.55
C ARG A 225 11.28 13.87 24.50
N GLN A 226 10.34 14.65 23.98
CA GLN A 226 9.47 15.48 24.80
C GLN A 226 8.64 14.64 25.78
N LEU A 227 8.05 13.54 25.31
CA LEU A 227 7.26 12.63 26.16
C LEU A 227 8.12 11.90 27.21
N THR A 228 9.37 11.59 26.89
CA THR A 228 10.32 11.03 27.86
C THR A 228 10.68 12.03 28.94
N VAL A 229 10.93 13.29 28.59
CA VAL A 229 11.34 14.33 29.55
C VAL A 229 10.16 14.86 30.37
N ILE A 230 9.02 15.14 29.75
CA ILE A 230 7.87 15.79 30.39
C ILE A 230 6.95 14.76 31.04
N ASN A 231 6.62 13.69 30.33
CA ASN A 231 5.62 12.73 30.76
C ASN A 231 6.25 11.52 31.48
N GLY A 232 7.58 11.48 31.63
CA GLY A 232 8.30 10.38 32.30
C GLY A 232 8.25 9.06 31.52
N LEU A 233 8.05 9.10 30.20
CA LEU A 233 8.08 7.90 29.36
C LEU A 233 9.48 7.28 29.36
N SER A 234 9.60 5.99 29.70
CA SER A 234 10.90 5.30 29.64
C SER A 234 11.55 5.42 28.26
N ALA A 235 12.86 5.67 28.23
CA ALA A 235 13.65 5.74 27.00
C ALA A 235 13.53 4.46 26.16
N ASP A 236 13.39 3.29 26.80
CA ASP A 236 13.20 2.02 26.10
C ASP A 236 11.89 1.98 25.31
N ILE A 237 10.83 2.58 25.84
CA ILE A 237 9.54 2.67 25.16
C ILE A 237 9.59 3.70 24.04
N GLY A 238 10.25 4.85 24.27
CA GLY A 238 10.54 5.81 23.20
C GLY A 238 11.27 5.13 22.04
N ASN A 239 12.34 4.40 22.32
CA ASN A 239 13.09 3.64 21.31
C ASN A 239 12.23 2.58 20.61
N ALA A 240 11.39 1.86 21.36
CA ALA A 240 10.49 0.86 20.79
C ALA A 240 9.45 1.49 19.85
N LEU A 241 8.90 2.66 20.19
CA LEU A 241 7.93 3.39 19.38
C LEU A 241 8.57 3.98 18.11
N GLY A 242 9.78 4.52 18.22
CA GLY A 242 10.51 5.12 17.08
C GLY A 242 11.10 4.10 16.09
N ARG A 243 11.22 2.83 16.47
CA ARG A 243 11.86 1.81 15.63
C ARG A 243 10.92 1.22 14.57
N ILE A 244 11.35 1.28 13.31
CA ILE A 244 10.77 0.50 12.20
C ILE A 244 11.62 -0.77 11.99
N ALA A 245 11.20 -1.88 12.60
CA ALA A 245 12.02 -3.10 12.68
C ALA A 245 12.24 -3.80 11.33
N SER A 246 11.34 -3.61 10.38
CA SER A 246 11.41 -4.27 9.06
C SER A 246 12.60 -3.83 8.22
N ILE A 247 13.07 -2.58 8.36
CA ILE A 247 14.10 -1.98 7.50
C ILE A 247 15.37 -2.82 7.46
N ALA A 248 15.79 -3.35 8.61
CA ALA A 248 16.98 -4.19 8.73
C ALA A 248 16.92 -5.49 7.89
N TYR A 249 15.72 -5.92 7.51
CA TYR A 249 15.46 -7.14 6.75
C TYR A 249 14.98 -6.87 5.33
N MET A 250 14.71 -5.61 4.98
CA MET A 250 14.33 -5.22 3.62
C MET A 250 15.50 -5.40 2.67
N ASP A 251 15.26 -5.72 1.40
CA ASP A 251 16.33 -5.78 0.40
C ASP A 251 16.50 -4.44 -0.31
N ASP A 252 17.69 -4.25 -0.88
CA ASP A 252 17.86 -3.32 -1.98
C ASP A 252 17.08 -3.80 -3.24
N PHE A 253 17.16 -3.02 -4.30
CA PHE A 253 16.44 -3.32 -5.53
C PHE A 253 16.83 -4.67 -6.14
N GLU A 254 18.12 -4.98 -6.23
CA GLU A 254 18.60 -6.22 -6.85
C GLU A 254 18.26 -7.45 -5.99
N GLY A 255 18.36 -7.37 -4.66
CA GLY A 255 17.91 -8.44 -3.77
C GLY A 255 16.42 -8.72 -3.90
N MET A 256 15.61 -7.66 -3.96
CA MET A 256 14.16 -7.79 -4.15
C MET A 256 13.83 -8.45 -5.49
N LYS A 257 14.48 -8.02 -6.57
CA LYS A 257 14.37 -8.61 -7.91
C LYS A 257 14.73 -10.10 -7.90
N ALA A 258 15.83 -10.47 -7.26
CA ALA A 258 16.27 -11.86 -7.15
C ALA A 258 15.24 -12.74 -6.41
N ARG A 259 14.64 -12.22 -5.33
CA ARG A 259 13.56 -12.94 -4.62
C ARG A 259 12.27 -13.05 -5.42
N LEU A 260 11.92 -12.04 -6.20
CA LEU A 260 10.77 -12.13 -7.11
C LEU A 260 10.99 -13.18 -8.20
N LEU A 261 12.18 -13.22 -8.81
CA LEU A 261 12.54 -14.27 -9.77
C LEU A 261 12.46 -15.66 -9.14
N ALA A 262 13.05 -15.84 -7.95
CA ALA A 262 12.97 -17.12 -7.23
C ALA A 262 11.53 -17.52 -6.87
N LEU A 263 10.66 -16.55 -6.54
CA LEU A 263 9.24 -16.81 -6.31
C LEU A 263 8.55 -17.26 -7.61
N CYS A 264 8.76 -16.55 -8.71
CA CYS A 264 8.23 -16.88 -10.03
C CYS A 264 8.63 -18.30 -10.47
N ASP A 265 9.91 -18.65 -10.35
CA ASP A 265 10.44 -19.98 -10.67
C ASP A 265 9.80 -21.06 -9.78
N SER A 266 9.66 -20.77 -8.49
CA SER A 266 9.10 -21.71 -7.51
C SER A 266 7.61 -21.99 -7.73
N ILE A 267 6.84 -20.99 -8.13
CA ILE A 267 5.41 -21.15 -8.45
C ILE A 267 5.27 -21.93 -9.77
N SER A 268 6.03 -21.55 -10.80
CA SER A 268 5.98 -22.16 -12.13
C SER A 268 6.37 -23.65 -12.09
N SER A 269 7.42 -23.99 -11.33
CA SER A 269 7.90 -25.38 -11.19
C SER A 269 6.87 -26.32 -10.53
N LYS A 270 6.07 -25.82 -9.57
CA LYS A 270 5.04 -26.63 -8.91
C LYS A 270 3.83 -26.91 -9.79
N SER A 271 3.49 -25.98 -10.69
CA SER A 271 2.40 -26.16 -11.65
C SER A 271 2.66 -27.38 -12.55
N SER A 272 3.93 -27.66 -12.85
CA SER A 272 4.36 -28.81 -13.68
C SER A 272 4.27 -30.16 -12.94
N LEU A 273 4.42 -30.16 -11.60
CA LEU A 273 4.47 -31.37 -10.76
C LEU A 273 3.08 -31.85 -10.27
N SER A 274 2.04 -31.04 -10.43
CA SER A 274 0.66 -31.34 -10.02
C SER A 274 -0.06 -32.17 -11.10
N THR A 275 0.12 -33.48 -11.09
CA THR A 275 -0.47 -34.43 -12.07
C THR A 275 -1.98 -34.69 -11.89
N SER A 276 -2.65 -34.07 -10.92
CA SER A 276 -4.04 -34.40 -10.55
C SER A 276 -5.06 -33.26 -10.75
N SER A 277 -4.71 -32.17 -11.43
CA SER A 277 -5.69 -31.16 -11.84
C SER A 277 -5.35 -30.60 -13.22
N PRO A 278 -6.34 -30.37 -14.12
CA PRO A 278 -6.15 -29.87 -15.47
C PRO A 278 -5.78 -28.36 -15.51
N CYS A 279 -5.18 -27.84 -14.45
CA CYS A 279 -4.55 -26.52 -14.48
C CYS A 279 -3.33 -26.63 -15.39
N ARG A 280 -3.50 -26.17 -16.63
CA ARG A 280 -2.44 -26.02 -17.63
C ARG A 280 -1.17 -25.51 -16.96
N GLU A 281 -0.03 -26.06 -17.39
CA GLU A 281 1.29 -25.56 -17.02
C GLU A 281 1.27 -24.02 -17.19
N THR A 282 1.58 -23.30 -16.11
CA THR A 282 1.57 -21.83 -16.14
C THR A 282 2.91 -21.32 -15.67
N ASN A 283 3.44 -20.38 -16.44
CA ASN A 283 4.75 -19.79 -16.20
C ASN A 283 4.58 -18.33 -15.77
N PHE A 284 5.35 -17.94 -14.76
CA PHE A 284 5.45 -16.57 -14.29
C PHE A 284 6.82 -16.01 -14.64
N THR A 285 6.86 -14.89 -15.35
CA THR A 285 8.10 -14.26 -15.81
C THR A 285 8.14 -12.80 -15.42
N LEU A 286 9.32 -12.31 -15.05
CA LEU A 286 9.53 -10.89 -14.77
C LEU A 286 9.72 -10.15 -16.10
N ALA A 287 8.70 -9.41 -16.52
CA ALA A 287 8.67 -8.70 -17.79
C ALA A 287 9.31 -7.30 -17.73
N TYR A 288 9.30 -6.67 -16.55
CA TYR A 288 9.93 -5.37 -16.31
C TYR A 288 10.43 -5.29 -14.86
N ALA A 289 11.54 -4.59 -14.68
CA ALA A 289 12.08 -4.22 -13.39
C ALA A 289 12.79 -2.86 -13.51
N GLY A 290 12.38 -1.88 -12.71
CA GLY A 290 13.00 -0.56 -12.68
C GLY A 290 12.99 0.05 -11.28
N GLN A 291 13.87 1.01 -11.05
CA GLN A 291 13.90 1.82 -9.83
C GLN A 291 13.24 3.16 -10.11
N ALA A 292 12.46 3.64 -9.15
CA ALA A 292 11.84 4.97 -9.20
C ALA A 292 12.09 5.72 -7.90
N THR A 293 12.14 7.04 -7.98
CA THR A 293 12.21 7.91 -6.79
C THR A 293 10.97 8.77 -6.76
N VAL A 294 10.18 8.66 -5.70
CA VAL A 294 8.84 9.25 -5.62
C VAL A 294 8.69 10.09 -4.37
N GLN A 295 8.29 11.35 -4.56
CA GLN A 295 7.96 12.24 -3.44
C GLN A 295 6.59 11.88 -2.87
N VAL A 296 6.51 11.82 -1.54
CA VAL A 296 5.24 11.55 -0.84
C VAL A 296 4.83 12.78 -0.06
N ASP A 297 3.61 13.25 -0.32
CA ASP A 297 3.02 14.40 0.36
C ASP A 297 2.95 14.17 1.87
N ARG A 298 3.18 15.25 2.63
CA ARG A 298 3.18 15.21 4.09
C ARG A 298 1.87 14.67 4.62
N ASN A 299 0.73 15.15 4.14
CA ASN A 299 -0.56 14.73 4.67
C ASN A 299 -0.80 13.24 4.37
N LEU A 300 -0.43 12.78 3.18
CA LEU A 300 -0.64 11.40 2.75
C LEU A 300 0.21 10.40 3.53
N TRP A 301 1.53 10.59 3.63
CA TRP A 301 2.37 9.63 4.36
C TRP A 301 2.01 9.56 5.84
N THR A 302 1.53 10.67 6.41
CA THR A 302 1.13 10.73 7.82
C THR A 302 -0.04 9.81 8.11
N GLU A 303 -1.10 9.89 7.29
CA GLU A 303 -2.27 9.04 7.49
C GLU A 303 -1.93 7.57 7.26
N TRP A 304 -1.11 7.26 6.23
CA TRP A 304 -0.59 5.89 6.05
C TRP A 304 0.22 5.41 7.26
N TYR A 305 1.12 6.24 7.77
CA TYR A 305 1.92 5.92 8.95
C TYR A 305 1.04 5.68 10.18
N ILE A 306 0.10 6.58 10.46
CA ILE A 306 -0.83 6.46 11.60
C ILE A 306 -1.67 5.20 11.48
N GLN A 307 -2.24 4.92 10.29
CA GLN A 307 -3.06 3.74 10.04
C GLN A 307 -2.28 2.45 10.29
N GLN A 308 -1.04 2.35 9.79
CA GLN A 308 -0.24 1.13 9.95
C GLN A 308 0.33 0.97 11.37
N GLU A 309 0.75 2.06 12.02
CA GLU A 309 1.48 2.02 13.28
C GLU A 309 0.59 2.00 14.53
N THR A 310 -0.65 2.47 14.43
CA THR A 310 -1.58 2.53 15.56
C THR A 310 -1.71 1.20 16.32
N PRO A 311 -1.88 0.03 15.67
CA PRO A 311 -1.95 -1.26 16.37
C PRO A 311 -0.66 -1.57 17.14
N ARG A 312 0.50 -1.43 16.49
CA ARG A 312 1.81 -1.72 17.09
C ARG A 312 2.11 -0.80 18.28
N ALA A 313 1.88 0.50 18.10
CA ALA A 313 2.08 1.49 19.15
C ALA A 313 1.17 1.20 20.35
N ARG A 314 -0.11 0.87 20.11
CA ARG A 314 -1.05 0.47 21.16
C ARG A 314 -0.54 -0.75 21.94
N ASP A 315 -0.02 -1.76 21.25
CA ASP A 315 0.48 -2.98 21.90
C ASP A 315 1.73 -2.71 22.75
N ILE A 316 2.68 -1.92 22.26
CA ILE A 316 3.88 -1.50 23.01
C ILE A 316 3.46 -0.77 24.29
N LEU A 317 2.54 0.18 24.16
CA LEU A 317 2.02 0.93 25.29
C LEU A 317 1.31 -0.04 26.26
N ASN A 318 0.34 -0.84 25.81
CA ASN A 318 -0.36 -1.80 26.67
C ASN A 318 0.59 -2.73 27.46
N GLN A 319 1.66 -3.20 26.83
CA GLN A 319 2.68 -4.01 27.51
C GLN A 319 3.42 -3.22 28.60
N TYR A 320 3.71 -1.94 28.37
CA TYR A 320 4.32 -1.06 29.36
C TYR A 320 3.44 -0.88 30.61
N TRP A 321 2.14 -0.57 30.45
CA TRP A 321 1.22 -0.40 31.59
C TRP A 321 0.96 -1.74 32.31
N ARG A 322 0.89 -2.87 31.60
CA ARG A 322 0.74 -4.21 32.22
C ARG A 322 1.92 -4.57 33.13
N LYS A 323 3.13 -4.08 32.84
CA LYS A 323 4.33 -4.29 33.67
C LYS A 323 4.36 -3.41 34.94
N GLY A 324 3.27 -2.69 35.25
CA GLY A 324 3.14 -1.92 36.48
C GLY A 324 3.85 -0.56 36.44
N HIS A 325 4.38 -0.14 35.28
CA HIS A 325 4.92 1.19 35.10
C HIS A 325 3.77 2.20 35.09
N ARG A 326 3.42 2.72 36.27
CA ARG A 326 2.69 3.97 36.39
C ARG A 326 3.70 5.09 36.13
N LEU A 327 3.31 6.08 35.35
CA LEU A 327 4.10 7.31 35.26
C LEU A 327 4.25 7.86 36.68
N PRO A 328 5.44 8.36 37.07
CA PRO A 328 5.61 8.93 38.39
C PRO A 328 4.56 10.03 38.56
N ASP A 329 3.72 9.92 39.58
CA ASP A 329 2.89 11.03 40.02
C ASP A 329 3.86 12.18 40.27
N THR A 330 3.82 13.22 39.44
CA THR A 330 4.71 14.40 39.55
C THR A 330 4.44 15.22 40.81
N ASN A 331 3.74 14.66 41.80
CA ASN A 331 3.37 15.25 43.07
C ASN A 331 3.63 14.25 44.21
N MET A 332 4.90 14.04 44.57
CA MET A 332 5.25 13.61 45.93
C MET A 332 5.05 14.77 46.91
N MET A 333 3.79 15.09 47.21
CA MET A 333 3.42 15.95 48.34
C MET A 333 2.11 15.43 48.96
N ASN A 334 2.28 14.81 50.13
CA ASN A 334 1.31 14.56 51.20
C ASN A 334 -0.04 13.90 50.85
N ALA A 335 -0.17 12.64 51.28
CA ALA A 335 -1.35 11.78 51.13
C ALA A 335 -2.64 12.25 51.86
N THR A 336 -2.69 13.45 52.43
CA THR A 336 -3.79 13.91 53.31
C THR A 336 -4.64 15.06 52.73
N GLN A 337 -4.33 15.58 51.53
CA GLN A 337 -5.14 16.62 50.87
C GLN A 337 -5.47 16.27 49.41
N ARG A 338 -6.23 15.20 49.21
CA ARG A 338 -6.81 14.89 47.88
C ARG A 338 -8.05 15.75 47.63
N LYS A 339 -7.88 16.85 46.89
CA LYS A 339 -8.90 17.30 45.94
C LYS A 339 -8.66 16.56 44.62
N PRO A 340 -9.65 15.86 44.04
CA PRO A 340 -9.45 15.19 42.76
C PRO A 340 -9.52 16.25 41.64
N THR A 341 -8.46 16.40 40.84
CA THR A 341 -8.46 16.86 39.40
C THR A 341 -7.03 17.08 38.88
N PRO A 342 -6.76 16.98 37.57
CA PRO A 342 -7.30 16.04 36.57
C PRO A 342 -6.19 15.39 35.69
N GLN A 343 -6.54 14.30 34.98
CA GLN A 343 -5.75 13.56 33.98
C GLN A 343 -4.64 12.63 34.51
N GLU A 344 -5.04 11.45 34.96
CA GLU A 344 -4.17 10.27 34.84
C GLU A 344 -3.83 10.07 33.34
N ILE A 345 -2.56 10.22 32.97
CA ILE A 345 -2.09 9.93 31.62
C ILE A 345 -2.18 8.41 31.43
N THR A 346 -3.21 7.99 30.72
CA THR A 346 -3.42 6.60 30.31
C THR A 346 -2.64 6.28 29.04
N GLY A 347 -2.38 5.00 28.78
CA GLY A 347 -1.78 4.57 27.50
C GLY A 347 -2.58 5.02 26.28
N SER A 348 -3.91 5.13 26.41
CA SER A 348 -4.79 5.64 25.35
C SER A 348 -4.61 7.15 25.09
N SER A 349 -4.44 7.96 26.14
CA SER A 349 -4.15 9.40 25.97
C SER A 349 -2.78 9.63 25.37
N LEU A 350 -1.76 8.85 25.77
CA LEU A 350 -0.42 8.96 25.21
C LEU A 350 -0.39 8.51 23.74
N LEU A 351 -1.09 7.44 23.40
CA LEU A 351 -1.24 7.00 22.01
C LEU A 351 -1.83 8.12 21.16
N ARG A 352 -2.90 8.77 21.63
CA ARG A 352 -3.51 9.91 20.94
C ARG A 352 -2.52 11.06 20.79
N GLU A 353 -1.80 11.44 21.85
CA GLU A 353 -0.80 12.50 21.82
C GLU A 353 0.32 12.21 20.80
N ILE A 354 0.78 10.96 20.70
CA ILE A 354 1.77 10.55 19.70
C ILE A 354 1.21 10.70 18.28
N LEU A 355 0.02 10.14 18.02
CA LEU A 355 -0.56 10.14 16.67
C LEU A 355 -0.94 11.57 16.22
N ASP A 356 -1.52 12.36 17.11
CA ASP A 356 -1.85 13.77 16.84
C ASP A 356 -0.58 14.62 16.70
N GLY A 357 0.46 14.32 17.46
CA GLY A 357 1.78 14.93 17.30
C GLY A 357 2.40 14.62 15.95
N VAL A 358 2.33 13.36 15.48
CA VAL A 358 2.78 13.01 14.12
C VAL A 358 1.96 13.73 13.06
N ARG A 359 0.65 13.93 13.26
CA ARG A 359 -0.22 14.66 12.30
C ARG A 359 0.05 16.17 12.25
N SER A 360 0.17 16.80 13.41
CA SER A 360 0.14 18.27 13.51
C SER A 360 1.52 18.93 13.55
N ARG A 361 2.57 18.20 13.96
CA ARG A 361 3.88 18.80 14.17
C ARG A 361 4.54 19.16 12.83
N PRO A 362 4.97 20.41 12.64
CA PRO A 362 5.68 20.81 11.44
C PRO A 362 7.10 20.22 11.43
N TYR A 363 7.69 20.14 10.24
CA TYR A 363 9.13 19.89 10.13
C TYR A 363 9.90 21.04 10.81
N PRO A 364 11.05 20.75 11.45
CA PRO A 364 11.99 21.78 11.85
C PRO A 364 12.40 22.64 10.65
N GLU A 365 12.73 23.91 10.89
CA GLU A 365 13.18 24.82 9.81
C GLU A 365 14.36 24.21 9.04
N GLY A 366 14.24 24.14 7.71
CA GLY A 366 15.25 23.55 6.84
C GLY A 366 15.26 22.01 6.74
N TYR A 367 14.32 21.31 7.38
CA TYR A 367 14.22 19.84 7.37
C TYR A 367 13.05 19.30 6.54
N LEU A 368 12.54 20.09 5.59
CA LEU A 368 11.58 19.55 4.60
C LEU A 368 12.28 18.45 3.78
N PRO A 369 11.61 17.29 3.56
CA PRO A 369 12.17 16.25 2.71
C PRO A 369 12.46 16.79 1.30
N ASP A 370 13.73 16.82 0.93
CA ASP A 370 14.24 17.28 -0.36
C ASP A 370 14.42 16.13 -1.37
N CYS A 371 14.37 14.89 -0.89
CA CYS A 371 14.60 13.68 -1.65
C CYS A 371 13.40 12.73 -1.54
N GLY A 372 13.10 12.02 -2.63
CA GLY A 372 11.97 11.08 -2.69
C GLY A 372 12.33 9.72 -2.15
N LEU A 373 11.31 8.88 -1.98
CA LEU A 373 11.45 7.49 -1.59
C LEU A 373 11.85 6.64 -2.80
N GLU A 374 12.89 5.82 -2.66
CA GLU A 374 13.23 4.82 -3.67
C GLU A 374 12.26 3.63 -3.62
N LEU A 375 11.67 3.32 -4.77
CA LEU A 375 10.77 2.21 -4.99
C LEU A 375 11.34 1.28 -6.05
N GLY A 376 11.14 -0.02 -5.86
CA GLY A 376 11.24 -1.00 -6.92
C GLY A 376 9.89 -1.12 -7.64
N VAL A 377 9.91 -1.09 -8.97
CA VAL A 377 8.75 -1.25 -9.84
C VAL A 377 8.96 -2.49 -10.68
N PHE A 378 8.08 -3.47 -10.52
CA PHE A 378 8.19 -4.77 -11.17
C PHE A 378 6.91 -5.11 -11.91
N VAL A 379 7.02 -5.71 -13.09
CA VAL A 379 5.88 -6.27 -13.82
C VAL A 379 6.11 -7.76 -14.01
N ILE A 380 5.25 -8.58 -13.40
CA ILE A 380 5.27 -10.04 -13.55
C ILE A 380 4.15 -10.43 -14.49
N ARG A 381 4.45 -11.26 -15.49
CA ARG A 381 3.49 -11.77 -16.46
C ARG A 381 3.23 -13.24 -16.25
N ARG A 382 1.98 -13.63 -16.42
CA ARG A 382 1.56 -15.02 -16.49
C ARG A 382 1.38 -15.45 -17.95
N SER A 383 1.97 -16.58 -18.31
CA SER A 383 1.71 -17.27 -19.58
C SER A 383 1.31 -18.72 -19.34
N LEU A 384 0.76 -19.33 -20.39
CA LEU A 384 0.71 -20.78 -20.54
C LEU A 384 2.06 -21.32 -21.02
#